data_AF-B7FSZ8-F1
#
_entry.id   AF-B7FSZ8-F1
#
_cell.length_a   1.000
_cell.length_b   1.000
_cell.length_c   1.000
_cell.angle_alpha   90.00
_cell.angle_beta   90.00
_cell.angle_gamma   90.00
#
_symmetry.space_group_name_H-M   'P 1'
#
loop_
_entity.id
_entity.type
_entity.pdbx_description
1 polymer ?
#
loop_
_entity_poly.entity_id
_entity_poly.type
_entity_poly.pdbx_seq_one_letter_code
_entity_poly.pdbx_strand_id
1 'polypeptide(L)'
;FLSSIDPVATADAVCDLDPSSTLVISIALQGNEETGLATKTIKSWLLKALTSSNLLGKHMLLVTGNDQIAAVINKPESVFLVPDNTRCEAFTTFTAVSLLPLSVIFGWPIVLEFLSGAHDLDVHFIETNPRHNLPVLLALTDTWNDVFLRAHARTVTPFTEAFAHFPRFAAALEAQACGSPVDRHN
;
A
#
# COMPACT_ATOMS: atom_id res chain seq x y z
N PHE A 1 -9.46 -3.57 6.19
CA PHE A 1 -7.99 -3.61 6.30
C PHE A 1 -7.63 -3.83 7.75
N LEU A 2 -6.77 -4.82 8.05
CA LEU A 2 -6.25 -5.03 9.40
C LEU A 2 -4.82 -4.50 9.43
N SER A 3 -4.61 -3.38 10.11
CA SER A 3 -3.30 -2.70 10.20
C SER A 3 -2.72 -2.68 11.62
N SER A 4 -3.44 -3.24 12.60
CA SER A 4 -3.05 -3.26 14.01
C SER A 4 -2.95 -4.70 14.50
N ILE A 5 -2.07 -4.93 15.48
CA ILE A 5 -1.95 -6.19 16.21
C ILE A 5 -2.96 -6.34 17.35
N ASP A 6 -3.79 -5.32 17.59
CA ASP A 6 -4.79 -5.34 18.63
C ASP A 6 -5.73 -6.56 18.44
N PRO A 7 -5.80 -7.46 19.43
CA PRO A 7 -6.71 -8.60 19.39
C PRO A 7 -8.18 -8.20 19.19
N VAL A 8 -8.60 -7.04 19.70
CA VAL A 8 -9.97 -6.53 19.52
C VAL A 8 -10.20 -6.17 18.05
N ALA A 9 -9.31 -5.37 17.46
CA ALA A 9 -9.40 -5.02 16.04
C ALA A 9 -9.34 -6.27 15.14
N THR A 10 -8.57 -7.27 15.52
CA THR A 10 -8.50 -8.55 14.80
C THR A 10 -9.80 -9.33 14.91
N ALA A 11 -10.40 -9.40 16.12
CA ALA A 11 -11.68 -10.06 16.34
C ALA A 11 -12.82 -9.38 15.58
N ASP A 12 -12.87 -8.04 15.63
CA ASP A 12 -13.85 -7.24 14.89
C ASP A 12 -13.70 -7.41 13.37
N ALA A 13 -12.47 -7.58 12.87
CA ALA A 13 -12.23 -7.78 11.44
C ALA A 13 -12.72 -9.14 10.93
N VAL A 14 -12.83 -10.16 11.79
CA VAL A 14 -13.19 -11.53 11.40
C VAL A 14 -14.55 -11.99 11.91
N CYS A 15 -15.23 -11.20 12.75
CA CYS A 15 -16.45 -11.63 13.45
C CYS A 15 -17.60 -12.00 12.48
N ASP A 16 -17.75 -11.23 11.40
CA ASP A 16 -18.82 -11.40 10.41
C ASP A 16 -18.36 -12.14 9.13
N LEU A 17 -17.15 -12.70 9.12
CA LEU A 17 -16.58 -13.36 7.95
C LEU A 17 -16.74 -14.89 8.03
N ASP A 18 -17.15 -15.50 6.92
CA ASP A 18 -17.08 -16.95 6.75
C ASP A 18 -15.65 -17.35 6.29
N PRO A 19 -14.91 -18.14 7.08
CA PRO A 19 -13.60 -18.66 6.69
C PRO A 19 -13.60 -19.40 5.35
N SER A 20 -14.72 -20.02 4.97
CA SER A 20 -14.84 -20.81 3.74
C SER A 20 -14.91 -19.98 2.46
N SER A 21 -15.27 -18.70 2.57
CA SER A 21 -15.37 -17.76 1.45
C SER A 21 -14.42 -16.57 1.56
N THR A 22 -13.52 -16.57 2.54
CA THR A 22 -12.62 -15.44 2.82
C THR A 22 -11.25 -15.65 2.19
N LEU A 23 -10.77 -14.67 1.41
CA LEU A 23 -9.39 -14.60 0.92
C LEU A 23 -8.60 -13.60 1.77
N VAL A 24 -7.46 -14.05 2.29
CA VAL A 24 -6.56 -13.24 3.11
C VAL A 24 -5.34 -12.85 2.28
N ILE A 25 -5.10 -11.55 2.13
CA ILE A 25 -3.89 -11.00 1.53
C ILE A 25 -3.03 -10.43 2.65
N SER A 26 -1.94 -11.10 2.96
CA SER A 26 -0.97 -10.66 3.96
C SER A 26 0.11 -9.82 3.29
N ILE A 27 0.36 -8.60 3.78
CA ILE A 27 1.36 -7.68 3.22
C ILE A 27 2.46 -7.48 4.26
N ALA A 28 3.65 -8.04 4.02
CA ALA A 28 4.79 -8.01 4.93
C ALA A 28 6.10 -7.70 4.18
N LEU A 29 6.39 -6.42 3.93
CA LEU A 29 7.54 -6.02 3.10
C LEU A 29 8.91 -6.34 3.73
N GLN A 30 9.11 -5.98 5.01
CA GLN A 30 10.40 -6.13 5.70
C GLN A 30 10.39 -7.19 6.82
N GLY A 31 9.25 -7.83 7.08
CA GLY A 31 9.13 -8.83 8.14
C GLY A 31 8.97 -8.27 9.54
N ASN A 32 8.22 -7.16 9.67
CA ASN A 32 7.85 -6.62 10.98
C ASN A 32 7.15 -7.68 11.84
N GLU A 33 7.55 -7.77 13.11
CA GLU A 33 7.01 -8.75 14.06
C GLU A 33 5.50 -8.63 14.20
N GLU A 34 4.99 -7.40 14.15
CA GLU A 34 3.57 -7.08 14.22
C GLU A 34 2.75 -7.73 13.10
N THR A 35 3.18 -7.52 11.86
CA THR A 35 2.55 -8.14 10.68
C THR A 35 2.65 -9.66 10.73
N GLY A 36 3.80 -10.18 11.17
CA GLY A 36 3.99 -11.61 11.36
C GLY A 36 3.02 -12.21 12.38
N LEU A 37 2.78 -11.52 13.49
CA LEU A 37 1.85 -11.94 14.53
C LEU A 37 0.39 -11.88 14.04
N ALA A 38 0.00 -10.80 13.36
CA ALA A 38 -1.32 -10.68 12.75
C ALA A 38 -1.59 -11.81 11.74
N THR A 39 -0.60 -12.11 10.89
CA THR A 39 -0.67 -13.19 9.90
C THR A 39 -0.84 -14.56 10.57
N LYS A 40 -0.08 -14.84 11.64
CA LYS A 40 -0.21 -16.09 12.42
C LYS A 40 -1.58 -16.20 13.08
N THR A 41 -2.12 -15.09 13.58
CA THR A 41 -3.44 -15.04 14.24
C THR A 41 -4.55 -15.37 13.24
N ILE A 42 -4.56 -14.72 12.08
CA ILE A 42 -5.54 -14.97 11.02
C ILE A 42 -5.38 -16.38 10.43
N LYS A 43 -4.15 -16.87 10.23
CA LYS A 43 -3.87 -18.25 9.83
C LYS A 43 -4.47 -19.25 10.83
N SER A 44 -4.32 -19.00 12.12
CA SER A 44 -4.88 -19.86 13.17
C SER A 44 -6.42 -19.83 13.17
N TRP A 45 -7.02 -18.66 12.92
CA TRP A 45 -8.47 -18.52 12.75
C TRP A 45 -8.97 -19.32 11.54
N LEU A 46 -8.31 -19.22 10.38
CA LEU A 46 -8.63 -20.01 9.18
C LEU A 46 -8.51 -21.51 9.45
N LEU A 47 -7.42 -21.97 10.08
CA LEU A 47 -7.19 -23.40 10.36
C LEU A 47 -8.19 -24.00 11.35
N LYS A 48 -8.73 -23.20 12.28
CA LYS A 48 -9.78 -23.68 13.20
C LYS A 48 -11.06 -24.05 12.45
N ALA A 49 -11.37 -23.34 11.37
CA ALA A 49 -12.56 -23.58 10.56
C ALA A 49 -12.30 -24.55 9.39
N LEU A 50 -11.15 -24.40 8.72
CA LEU A 50 -10.74 -25.21 7.58
C LEU A 50 -9.89 -26.39 8.09
N THR A 51 -10.53 -27.54 8.28
CA THR A 51 -9.94 -28.76 8.89
C THR A 51 -8.74 -29.35 8.11
N SER A 52 -8.41 -28.81 6.94
CA SER A 52 -7.34 -29.32 6.06
C SER A 52 -6.33 -28.23 5.71
N SER A 53 -5.05 -28.48 6.00
CA SER A 53 -3.92 -27.61 5.65
C SER A 53 -3.79 -27.35 4.14
N ASN A 54 -4.24 -28.28 3.30
CA ASN A 54 -4.25 -28.14 1.84
C ASN A 54 -5.21 -27.03 1.36
N LEU A 55 -6.26 -26.71 2.12
CA LEU A 55 -7.18 -25.62 1.77
C LEU A 55 -6.59 -24.25 2.12
N LEU A 56 -5.70 -24.16 3.12
CA LEU A 56 -5.09 -22.90 3.52
C LEU A 56 -4.37 -22.19 2.36
N GLY A 57 -3.69 -22.95 1.50
CA GLY A 57 -3.02 -22.40 0.31
C GLY A 57 -3.97 -21.84 -0.77
N LYS A 58 -5.29 -22.01 -0.62
CA LYS A 58 -6.30 -21.36 -1.48
C LYS A 58 -6.84 -20.06 -0.87
N HIS A 59 -6.75 -19.90 0.45
CA HIS A 59 -7.30 -18.77 1.20
C HIS A 59 -6.26 -17.74 1.63
N MET A 60 -4.97 -17.98 1.39
CA MET A 60 -3.90 -17.05 1.76
C MET A 60 -3.01 -16.71 0.57
N LEU A 61 -2.80 -15.40 0.39
CA LEU A 61 -1.78 -14.80 -0.47
C LEU A 61 -0.82 -13.98 0.39
N LEU A 62 0.45 -13.92 0.00
CA LEU A 62 1.48 -13.12 0.67
C LEU A 62 2.12 -12.17 -0.32
N VAL A 63 2.23 -10.90 0.06
CA VAL A 63 3.07 -9.91 -0.60
C VAL A 63 4.25 -9.63 0.33
N THR A 64 5.47 -9.88 -0.12
CA THR A 64 6.68 -9.73 0.71
C THR A 64 7.85 -9.19 -0.09
N GLY A 65 8.74 -8.46 0.56
CA GLY A 65 10.06 -8.15 0.02
C GLY A 65 11.12 -9.20 0.40
N ASN A 66 10.87 -9.99 1.43
CA ASN A 66 11.85 -10.91 1.99
C ASN A 66 11.49 -12.36 1.64
N ASP A 67 12.39 -13.02 0.90
CA ASP A 67 12.27 -14.43 0.49
C ASP A 67 12.18 -15.39 1.67
N GLN A 68 12.75 -15.04 2.84
CA GLN A 68 12.67 -15.88 4.04
C GLN A 68 11.24 -15.95 4.59
N ILE A 69 10.45 -14.90 4.39
CA ILE A 69 9.04 -14.84 4.81
C ILE A 69 8.17 -15.64 3.84
N ALA A 70 8.58 -15.78 2.58
CA ALA A 70 7.88 -16.58 1.59
C ALA A 70 7.68 -18.03 2.07
N ALA A 71 8.65 -18.58 2.81
CA ALA A 71 8.59 -19.92 3.39
C ALA A 71 7.44 -20.13 4.40
N VAL A 72 6.83 -19.05 4.92
CA VAL A 72 5.67 -19.14 5.82
C VAL A 72 4.42 -19.69 5.10
N ILE A 73 4.36 -19.50 3.78
CA ILE A 73 3.34 -20.06 2.91
C ILE A 73 3.95 -21.24 2.14
N ASN A 74 3.43 -22.45 2.37
CA ASN A 74 3.87 -23.69 1.71
C ASN A 74 3.44 -23.78 0.23
N LYS A 75 3.26 -22.64 -0.46
CA LYS A 75 2.73 -22.54 -1.81
C LYS A 75 3.35 -21.32 -2.52
N PRO A 76 4.40 -21.52 -3.32
CA PRO A 76 5.16 -20.42 -3.93
C PRO A 76 4.31 -19.58 -4.89
N GLU A 77 3.32 -20.16 -5.58
CA GLU A 77 2.43 -19.42 -6.47
C GLU A 77 1.48 -18.44 -5.76
N SER A 78 1.40 -18.50 -4.42
CA SER A 78 0.63 -17.56 -3.61
C SER A 78 1.48 -16.41 -3.07
N VAL A 79 2.76 -16.33 -3.45
CA VAL A 79 3.70 -15.31 -2.98
C VAL A 79 4.05 -14.31 -4.09
N PHE A 80 3.88 -13.03 -3.79
CA PHE A 80 4.20 -11.92 -4.67
C PHE A 80 5.39 -11.14 -4.09
N LEU A 81 6.49 -11.09 -4.83
CA LEU A 81 7.71 -10.44 -4.39
C LEU A 81 7.73 -8.95 -4.79
N VAL A 82 8.13 -8.10 -3.84
CA VAL A 82 8.32 -6.66 -4.08
C VAL A 82 9.82 -6.35 -4.10
N PRO A 83 10.36 -5.86 -5.22
CA PRO A 83 11.79 -5.52 -5.35
C PRO A 83 12.25 -4.45 -4.37
N ASP A 84 13.49 -4.55 -3.87
CA ASP A 84 14.08 -3.63 -2.87
C ASP A 84 13.93 -2.15 -3.23
N ASN A 85 14.20 -1.79 -4.49
CA ASN A 85 14.14 -0.42 -4.99
C ASN A 85 12.73 0.20 -4.96
N THR A 86 11.68 -0.60 -4.76
CA THR A 86 10.28 -0.15 -4.71
C THR A 86 9.62 -0.30 -3.33
N ARG A 87 10.40 -0.66 -2.29
CA ARG A 87 9.89 -0.88 -0.92
C ARG A 87 9.72 0.38 -0.10
N CYS A 88 10.09 1.55 -0.63
CA CYS A 88 9.82 2.82 0.05
C CYS A 88 8.31 3.00 0.17
N GLU A 89 7.81 3.10 1.40
CA GLU A 89 6.38 3.03 1.75
C GLU A 89 5.52 3.98 0.90
N ALA A 90 6.00 5.21 0.70
CA ALA A 90 5.47 6.23 -0.20
C ALA A 90 5.15 5.74 -1.64
N PHE A 91 5.98 4.85 -2.19
CA PHE A 91 5.91 4.42 -3.59
C PHE A 91 5.41 2.98 -3.75
N THR A 92 5.01 2.31 -2.67
CA THR A 92 4.47 0.94 -2.72
C THR A 92 3.10 0.83 -3.38
N THR A 93 2.40 1.96 -3.60
CA THR A 93 1.08 2.05 -4.23
C THR A 93 1.02 1.44 -5.64
N PHE A 94 2.13 1.46 -6.39
CA PHE A 94 2.20 0.88 -7.74
C PHE A 94 2.86 -0.51 -7.77
N THR A 95 2.98 -1.16 -6.61
CA THR A 95 3.55 -2.51 -6.48
C THR A 95 2.47 -3.54 -6.13
N ALA A 96 2.86 -4.82 -6.05
CA ALA A 96 1.97 -5.90 -5.63
C ALA A 96 1.26 -5.65 -4.28
N VAL A 97 1.79 -4.77 -3.42
CA VAL A 97 1.16 -4.34 -2.16
C VAL A 97 -0.27 -3.85 -2.39
N SER A 98 -0.46 -2.98 -3.39
CA SER A 98 -1.76 -2.37 -3.67
C SER A 98 -2.40 -2.95 -4.93
N LEU A 99 -1.62 -3.30 -5.94
CA LEU A 99 -2.15 -3.83 -7.20
C LEU A 99 -2.84 -5.18 -7.02
N LEU A 100 -2.35 -6.05 -6.11
CA LEU A 100 -2.96 -7.35 -5.87
C LEU A 100 -4.39 -7.24 -5.30
N PRO A 101 -4.64 -6.55 -4.16
CA PRO A 101 -6.00 -6.39 -3.66
C PRO A 101 -6.90 -5.64 -4.64
N LEU A 102 -6.39 -4.61 -5.34
CA LEU A 102 -7.16 -3.90 -6.36
C LEU A 102 -7.56 -4.81 -7.53
N SER A 103 -6.66 -5.69 -7.98
CA SER A 103 -6.94 -6.64 -9.07
C SER A 103 -7.98 -7.68 -8.67
N VAL A 104 -8.02 -8.09 -7.40
CA VAL A 104 -9.03 -9.02 -6.88
C VAL A 104 -10.42 -8.36 -6.84
N ILE A 105 -10.50 -7.08 -6.48
CA ILE A 105 -11.77 -6.37 -6.32
C ILE A 105 -12.32 -5.85 -7.66
N PHE A 106 -11.46 -5.22 -8.47
CA PHE A 106 -11.86 -4.51 -9.68
C PHE A 106 -11.49 -5.25 -10.97
N GLY A 107 -10.67 -6.29 -10.89
CA GLY A 107 -10.13 -6.98 -12.05
C GLY A 107 -8.92 -6.28 -12.67
N TRP A 108 -8.11 -7.06 -13.38
CA TRP A 108 -6.88 -6.57 -14.01
C TRP A 108 -7.08 -5.43 -15.04
N PRO A 109 -8.14 -5.41 -15.88
CA PRO A 109 -8.32 -4.34 -16.87
C PRO A 109 -8.39 -2.94 -16.23
N ILE A 110 -9.13 -2.81 -15.13
CA ILE A 110 -9.26 -1.53 -14.41
C ILE A 110 -7.92 -1.13 -13.79
N VAL A 111 -7.17 -2.09 -13.24
CA VAL A 111 -5.83 -1.83 -12.70
C VAL A 111 -4.86 -1.38 -13.79
N LEU A 112 -4.98 -1.94 -15.01
CA LEU A 112 -4.16 -1.53 -16.14
C LEU A 112 -4.47 -0.09 -16.59
N GLU A 113 -5.74 0.31 -16.60
CA GLU A 113 -6.13 1.70 -16.88
C GLU A 113 -5.57 2.65 -15.80
N PHE A 114 -5.65 2.26 -14.54
CA PHE A 114 -5.05 3.03 -13.43
C PHE A 114 -3.53 3.21 -13.60
N LEU A 115 -2.82 2.13 -13.96
CA LEU A 115 -1.38 2.18 -14.23
C LEU A 115 -1.05 3.01 -15.47
N SER A 116 -1.87 2.96 -16.51
CA SER A 116 -1.71 3.79 -17.71
C SER A 116 -1.82 5.28 -17.36
N GLY A 117 -2.80 5.66 -16.54
CA GLY A 117 -2.95 7.05 -16.10
C GLY A 117 -1.77 7.54 -15.25
N ALA A 118 -1.20 6.67 -14.41
CA ALA A 118 0.04 6.99 -13.69
C ALA A 118 1.23 7.16 -14.64
N HIS A 119 1.38 6.26 -15.62
CA HIS A 119 2.43 6.35 -16.63
C HIS A 119 2.33 7.62 -17.48
N ASP A 120 1.13 8.03 -17.88
CA ASP A 120 0.92 9.27 -18.62
C ASP A 120 1.41 10.49 -17.83
N LEU A 121 1.20 10.50 -16.51
CA LEU A 121 1.71 11.56 -15.63
C LEU A 121 3.23 11.49 -15.45
N ASP A 122 3.82 10.29 -15.40
CA ASP A 122 5.27 10.10 -15.36
C ASP A 122 5.94 10.63 -16.65
N VAL A 123 5.36 10.32 -17.81
CA VAL A 123 5.80 10.84 -19.12
C VAL A 123 5.67 12.35 -19.15
N HIS A 124 4.52 12.90 -18.72
CA HIS A 124 4.31 14.35 -18.62
C HIS A 124 5.38 15.01 -17.74
N PHE A 125 5.72 14.39 -16.61
CA PHE A 125 6.73 14.90 -15.69
C PHE A 125 8.13 14.94 -16.31
N ILE A 126 8.50 13.93 -17.11
CA ILE A 126 9.84 13.83 -17.71
C ILE A 126 9.98 14.72 -18.95
N GLU A 127 8.96 14.73 -19.82
CA GLU A 127 9.09 15.30 -21.17
C GLU A 127 8.61 16.75 -21.27
N THR A 128 7.77 17.21 -20.35
CA THR A 128 7.15 18.54 -20.45
C THR A 128 8.09 19.64 -19.95
N ASN A 129 8.16 20.73 -20.71
CA ASN A 129 8.86 21.95 -20.30
C ASN A 129 8.45 22.36 -18.86
N PRO A 130 9.39 22.66 -17.96
CA PRO A 130 9.09 22.98 -16.56
C PRO A 130 8.02 24.05 -16.34
N ARG A 131 7.87 25.01 -17.27
CA ARG A 131 6.85 26.06 -17.20
C ARG A 131 5.41 25.57 -17.44
N HIS A 132 5.24 24.36 -17.96
CA HIS A 132 3.95 23.72 -18.22
C HIS A 132 3.83 22.36 -17.51
N ASN A 133 4.79 22.02 -16.66
CA ASN A 133 4.87 20.73 -15.99
C ASN A 133 4.08 20.78 -14.67
N LEU A 134 3.00 19.99 -14.59
CA LEU A 134 2.01 20.09 -13.52
C LEU A 134 2.61 19.75 -12.14
N PRO A 135 3.31 18.61 -11.96
CA PRO A 135 4.01 18.32 -10.70
C PRO A 135 5.03 19.39 -10.30
N VAL A 136 5.80 19.93 -11.26
CA VAL A 136 6.81 20.97 -10.98
C VAL A 136 6.16 22.27 -10.51
N LEU A 137 5.11 22.72 -11.19
CA LEU A 137 4.39 23.94 -10.81
C LEU A 137 3.73 23.80 -9.44
N LEU A 138 3.16 22.64 -9.13
CA LEU A 138 2.58 22.35 -7.82
C LEU A 138 3.66 22.40 -6.73
N ALA A 139 4.80 21.73 -6.93
CA ALA A 139 5.91 21.74 -5.99
C ALA A 139 6.48 23.15 -5.75
N LEU A 140 6.61 23.96 -6.80
CA LEU A 140 7.06 25.36 -6.69
C LEU A 140 6.04 26.23 -5.95
N THR A 141 4.74 25.98 -6.14
CA THR A 141 3.67 26.69 -5.42
C THR A 141 3.71 26.35 -3.93
N ASP A 142 3.86 25.07 -3.59
CA ASP A 142 4.00 24.62 -2.20
C ASP A 142 5.26 25.22 -1.56
N THR A 143 6.40 25.20 -2.27
CA THR A 143 7.65 25.82 -1.81
C THR A 143 7.48 27.33 -1.59
N TRP A 144 6.77 28.02 -2.49
CA TRP A 144 6.52 29.45 -2.36
C TRP A 144 5.73 29.78 -1.09
N ASN A 145 4.64 29.04 -0.87
CA ASN A 145 3.77 29.21 0.28
C ASN A 145 4.50 28.93 1.59
N ASP A 146 5.27 27.83 1.66
CA ASP A 146 5.97 27.43 2.87
C ASP A 146 7.17 28.36 3.19
N VAL A 147 8.05 28.59 2.22
CA VAL A 147 9.32 29.30 2.46
C VAL A 147 9.14 30.82 2.51
N PHE A 148 8.35 31.39 1.59
CA PHE A 148 8.26 32.85 1.43
C PHE A 148 7.05 33.44 2.15
N LEU A 149 5.89 32.78 2.06
CA LEU A 149 4.66 33.27 2.72
C LEU A 149 4.49 32.77 4.15
N ARG A 150 5.35 31.84 4.61
CA ARG A 150 5.30 31.21 5.94
C ARG A 150 3.96 30.52 6.22
N ALA A 151 3.32 30.01 5.17
CA ALA A 151 2.11 29.21 5.25
C ALA A 151 2.50 27.72 5.31
N HIS A 152 2.81 27.24 6.51
CA HIS A 152 3.36 25.90 6.78
C HIS A 152 2.35 24.74 6.68
N ALA A 153 1.13 25.01 6.25
CA ALA A 153 0.08 24.01 6.15
C ALA A 153 -0.74 24.21 4.89
N ARG A 154 -1.09 23.11 4.23
CA ARG A 154 -2.06 23.09 3.12
C ARG A 154 -3.21 22.15 3.43
N THR A 155 -4.38 22.46 2.89
CA THR A 155 -5.55 21.58 2.99
C THR A 155 -5.88 21.01 1.62
N VAL A 156 -5.95 19.67 1.54
CA VAL A 156 -6.43 18.95 0.36
C VAL A 156 -7.90 18.62 0.58
N THR A 157 -8.80 19.22 -0.21
CA THR A 157 -10.26 19.08 -0.07
C THR A 157 -10.88 18.53 -1.36
N PRO A 158 -10.95 17.20 -1.54
CA PRO A 158 -11.66 16.63 -2.67
C PRO A 158 -13.15 16.90 -2.54
N PHE A 159 -13.80 17.32 -3.64
CA PHE A 159 -15.24 17.60 -3.68
C PHE A 159 -16.10 16.33 -3.89
N THR A 160 -15.59 15.17 -3.51
CA THR A 160 -16.27 13.87 -3.69
C THR A 160 -15.93 12.92 -2.55
N GLU A 161 -16.95 12.24 -2.03
CA GLU A 161 -16.84 11.25 -0.95
C GLU A 161 -15.96 10.06 -1.35
N ALA A 162 -15.89 9.73 -2.64
CA ALA A 162 -15.03 8.66 -3.13
C ALA A 162 -13.54 8.89 -2.79
N PHE A 163 -13.14 10.15 -2.57
CA PHE A 163 -11.79 10.54 -2.21
C PHE A 163 -11.66 10.95 -0.73
N ALA A 164 -12.60 10.58 0.15
CA ALA A 164 -12.56 10.96 1.57
C ALA A 164 -11.25 10.54 2.29
N HIS A 165 -10.63 9.44 1.86
CA HIS A 165 -9.36 8.97 2.43
C HIS A 165 -8.10 9.57 1.77
N PHE A 166 -8.25 10.26 0.63
CA PHE A 166 -7.14 10.80 -0.14
C PHE A 166 -6.32 11.87 0.63
N PRO A 167 -6.93 12.82 1.37
CA PRO A 167 -6.14 13.79 2.13
C PRO A 167 -5.22 13.15 3.15
N ARG A 168 -5.69 12.09 3.84
CA ARG A 168 -4.88 11.34 4.81
C ARG A 168 -3.74 10.60 4.11
N PHE A 169 -4.03 9.97 2.97
CA PHE A 169 -3.02 9.31 2.15
C PHE A 169 -1.94 10.29 1.67
N ALA A 170 -2.33 11.44 1.10
CA ALA A 170 -1.41 12.45 0.62
C ALA A 170 -0.53 13.03 1.75
N ALA A 171 -1.10 13.30 2.92
CA ALA A 171 -0.33 13.79 4.07
C ALA A 171 0.70 12.76 4.56
N ALA A 172 0.34 11.48 4.62
CA ALA A 172 1.27 10.41 4.98
C ALA A 172 2.41 10.27 3.95
N LEU A 173 2.06 10.32 2.65
CA LEU A 173 3.02 10.28 1.55
C LEU A 173 4.08 11.38 1.68
N GLU A 174 3.64 12.61 1.95
CA GLU A 174 4.53 13.77 2.08
C GLU A 174 5.39 13.72 3.33
N ALA A 175 4.81 13.34 4.47
CA ALA A 175 5.57 13.17 5.69
C ALA A 175 6.69 12.15 5.51
N GLN A 176 6.44 11.06 4.77
CA GLN A 176 7.44 10.03 4.50
C GLN A 176 8.47 10.45 3.44
N ALA A 177 8.05 11.14 2.37
CA ALA A 177 8.92 11.53 1.27
C ALA A 177 9.76 12.79 1.57
N CYS A 178 9.20 13.75 2.31
CA CYS A 178 9.79 15.06 2.57
C CYS A 178 10.27 15.23 4.03
N GLY A 179 9.86 14.36 4.96
CA GLY A 179 10.10 14.54 6.40
C GLY A 179 11.53 14.35 6.90
N SER A 180 12.51 14.12 6.03
CA SER A 180 13.92 14.05 6.43
C SER A 180 14.67 15.32 6.01
N PRO A 181 15.07 16.20 6.96
CA PRO A 181 16.07 17.21 6.71
C PRO A 181 17.45 16.54 6.73
N VAL A 182 17.76 15.74 5.72
CA VAL A 182 19.13 15.37 5.44
C VAL A 182 19.58 16.28 4.32
N ASP A 183 20.36 17.30 4.67
CA ASP A 183 21.13 18.08 3.71
C ASP A 183 21.83 17.07 2.78
N ARG A 184 21.51 17.07 1.49
CA ARG A 184 22.19 16.23 0.49
C ARG A 184 23.64 16.66 0.21
N HIS A 185 24.21 17.49 1.10
CA HIS A 185 25.52 18.12 0.99
C HIS A 185 26.45 17.88 2.20
N ASN A 186 26.18 16.86 3.03
CA ASN A 186 27.17 16.36 4.01
C ASN A 186 27.38 14.85 3.87
#